data_AF-A0A1J7C4M4-F1
#
_entry.id   AF-A0A1J7C4M4-F1
#
_cell.length_a   1.000
_cell.length_b   1.000
_cell.length_c   1.000
_cell.angle_alpha   90.00
_cell.angle_beta   90.00
_cell.angle_gamma   90.00
#
_symmetry.space_group_name_H-M   'P 1'
#
loop_
_entity.id
_entity.type
_entity.pdbx_description
1 polymer ?
#
loop_
_entity_poly.entity_id
_entity_poly.type
_entity_poly.pdbx_seq_one_letter_code
_entity_poly.pdbx_strand_id
1 'polypeptide(L)' 'MRYRRFDEALKEGDAAARSLADALEVAGFKLPSLSGDFPAIDGAALVRLGGCSSALAFRLAEWIREHA' A
#
# COMPACT_ATOMS: atom_id res chain seq x y z
N MET A 1 3.90 2.81 -27.37
CA MET A 1 3.22 1.72 -26.63
C MET A 1 3.73 1.51 -25.20
N ARG A 2 5.00 1.80 -24.88
CA ARG A 2 5.55 1.66 -23.50
C ARG A 2 4.86 2.57 -22.45
N TYR A 3 4.48 3.80 -22.81
CA TYR A 3 3.85 4.77 -21.90
C TYR A 3 2.50 4.32 -21.31
N ARG A 4 1.62 3.74 -22.15
CA ARG A 4 0.26 3.34 -21.72
C ARG A 4 0.25 2.25 -20.64
N ARG A 5 1.24 1.34 -20.67
CA ARG A 5 1.41 0.32 -19.61
C ARG A 5 1.82 0.93 -18.27
N PHE A 6 2.63 1.98 -18.27
CA PHE A 6 2.98 2.68 -17.03
C PHE A 6 1.78 3.41 -16.43
N ASP A 7 0.93 4.02 -17.27
CA ASP A 7 -0.31 4.67 -16.81
C ASP A 7 -1.31 3.67 -16.19
N GLU A 8 -1.41 2.46 -16.76
CA GLU A 8 -2.24 1.38 -16.23
C GLU A 8 -1.70 0.86 -14.89
N ALA A 9 -0.38 0.62 -14.80
CA ALA A 9 0.26 0.16 -13.57
C ALA A 9 0.21 1.21 -12.44
N LEU A 10 0.27 2.50 -12.76
CA LEU A 10 0.06 3.57 -11.77
C LEU A 10 -1.35 3.53 -11.18
N LYS A 11 -2.37 3.37 -12.03
CA LYS A 11 -3.77 3.26 -11.59
C LYS A 11 -4.00 2.00 -10.74
N GLU A 12 -3.38 0.90 -11.12
CA GLU A 12 -3.44 -0.36 -10.37
C GLU A 12 -2.77 -0.21 -8.99
N GLY A 13 -1.61 0.43 -8.91
CA GLY A 13 -0.94 0.73 -7.64
C GLY A 13 -1.80 1.60 -6.72
N ASP A 14 -2.43 2.64 -7.25
CA ASP A 14 -3.36 3.49 -6.49
C ASP A 14 -4.60 2.71 -6.01
N ALA A 15 -5.15 1.84 -6.84
CA ALA A 15 -6.28 1.00 -6.46
C ALA A 15 -5.91 0.02 -5.35
N ALA A 16 -4.74 -0.62 -5.45
CA ALA A 16 -4.21 -1.51 -4.42
C ALA A 16 -3.95 -0.75 -3.11
N ALA A 17 -3.39 0.46 -3.17
CA ALA A 17 -3.16 1.30 -2.00
C ALA A 17 -4.46 1.67 -1.28
N ARG A 18 -5.52 2.01 -2.03
CA ARG A 18 -6.86 2.29 -1.45
C ARG A 18 -7.46 1.05 -0.81
N SER A 19 -7.41 -0.09 -1.50
CA SER A 19 -7.93 -1.35 -0.96
C SER A 19 -7.22 -1.74 0.34
N LEU A 20 -5.90 -1.52 0.44
CA LEU A 20 -5.15 -1.76 1.66
C LEU A 20 -5.49 -0.73 2.75
N ALA A 21 -5.68 0.55 2.39
CA ALA A 21 -6.09 1.59 3.33
C ALA A 21 -7.44 1.25 3.98
N ASP A 22 -8.42 0.82 3.19
CA ASP A 22 -9.75 0.45 3.67
C ASP A 22 -9.67 -0.75 4.64
N ALA A 23 -8.88 -1.77 4.31
CA ALA A 23 -8.67 -2.93 5.18
C ALA A 23 -7.97 -2.56 6.51
N LEU A 24 -6.96 -1.69 6.44
CA LEU A 24 -6.27 -1.18 7.62
C LEU A 24 -7.20 -0.37 8.51
N GLU A 25 -8.08 0.45 7.92
CA GLU A 25 -9.04 1.25 8.66
C GLU A 25 -10.06 0.38 9.42
N VAL A 26 -10.54 -0.70 8.79
CA VAL A 26 -11.38 -1.71 9.45
C VAL A 26 -10.66 -2.34 10.65
N ALA A 27 -9.35 -2.58 10.52
CA ALA A 27 -8.51 -3.08 11.60
C ALA A 27 -8.08 -2.00 12.62
N GLY A 28 -8.51 -0.74 12.46
CA GLY A 28 -8.19 0.37 13.37
C GLY A 28 -6.79 0.97 13.18
N PHE A 29 -6.18 0.77 12.01
CA PHE A 29 -4.87 1.29 11.63
C PHE A 29 -5.00 2.35 10.52
N LYS A 30 -4.10 3.34 10.53
CA LYS A 30 -3.98 4.33 9.46
C LYS A 30 -2.53 4.57 9.12
N LEU A 31 -2.10 4.14 7.93
CA LEU A 31 -0.77 4.44 7.40
C LEU A 31 -0.84 5.74 6.57
N PRO A 32 -0.36 6.89 7.10
CA PRO A 32 -0.58 8.19 6.46
C PRO A 32 0.19 8.37 5.15
N SER A 33 1.17 7.52 4.89
CA SER A 33 2.03 7.58 3.71
C SER A 33 1.75 6.45 2.70
N LEU A 34 0.59 5.78 2.83
CA LEU A 34 0.16 4.73 1.93
C LEU A 34 -0.36 5.32 0.61
N SER A 35 0.26 4.95 -0.52
CA SER A 35 -0.14 5.41 -1.86
C SER A 35 0.29 4.42 -2.95
N GLY A 36 -0.22 4.57 -4.18
CA GLY A 36 0.45 3.96 -5.33
C GLY A 36 1.87 4.51 -5.48
N ASP A 37 2.78 3.71 -6.02
CA ASP A 37 4.14 4.14 -6.36
C ASP A 37 4.39 4.00 -7.87
N PHE A 38 5.52 4.55 -8.33
CA PHE A 38 5.98 4.33 -9.69
C PHE A 38 6.13 2.83 -9.98
N PRO A 39 5.64 2.35 -11.14
CA PRO A 39 5.77 0.95 -11.50
C PRO A 39 7.24 0.52 -11.53
N ALA A 40 7.48 -0.75 -11.20
CA ALA A 40 8.80 -1.35 -11.31
C ALA A 40 9.30 -1.33 -12.77
N ILE A 41 10.60 -1.60 -12.98
CA ILE A 41 11.22 -1.57 -14.31
C ILE A 41 10.56 -2.56 -15.29
N ASP A 42 10.02 -3.67 -14.77
CA ASP A 42 9.25 -4.68 -15.52
C ASP A 42 7.79 -4.27 -15.79
N GLY A 43 7.35 -3.13 -15.24
CA GLY A 43 6.00 -2.61 -15.38
C GLY A 43 5.02 -3.07 -14.29
N ALA A 44 5.48 -3.80 -13.26
CA ALA A 44 4.61 -4.20 -12.16
C ALA A 44 4.13 -2.97 -11.35
N ALA A 45 2.84 -2.96 -11.02
CA ALA A 45 2.27 -1.96 -10.13
C ALA A 45 2.85 -2.11 -8.71
N LEU A 46 3.16 -0.98 -8.08
CA LEU A 46 3.72 -0.95 -6.73
C LEU A 46 2.86 -0.09 -5.80
N VAL A 47 2.88 -0.45 -4.52
CA VAL A 47 2.28 0.31 -3.43
C VAL A 47 3.40 0.80 -2.52
N ARG A 48 3.45 2.11 -2.31
CA ARG A 48 4.30 2.73 -1.30
C ARG A 48 3.59 2.62 0.04
N LEU A 49 4.13 1.80 0.95
CA LEU A 49 3.62 1.72 2.33
C LEU A 49 4.03 2.94 3.17
N GLY A 50 5.13 3.59 2.78
CA GLY A 50 5.65 4.81 3.38
C GLY A 50 6.19 4.63 4.80
N GLY A 51 6.16 5.70 5.60
CA GLY A 51 6.59 5.69 7.00
C GLY A 51 5.42 5.71 7.98
N CYS A 52 5.55 5.01 9.08
CA CYS A 52 4.65 5.08 10.23
C CYS A 52 5.43 5.32 11.52
N SER A 53 4.74 5.72 12.59
CA SER A 53 5.38 5.77 13.90
C SER A 53 5.74 4.36 14.38
N SER A 54 6.82 4.23 15.16
CA SER A 54 7.21 2.95 15.74
C SER A 54 6.09 2.31 16.56
N ALA A 55 5.32 3.12 17.31
CA ALA A 55 4.16 2.66 18.06
C ALA A 55 3.08 2.04 17.15
N LEU A 56 2.81 2.65 15.99
CA LEU A 56 1.85 2.10 15.02
C LEU A 56 2.37 0.79 14.42
N ALA A 57 3.67 0.74 14.08
CA ALA A 57 4.31 -0.46 13.54
C ALA A 57 4.22 -1.65 14.52
N PHE A 58 4.51 -1.43 15.81
CA PHE A 58 4.39 -2.49 16.82
C PHE A 58 2.96 -2.98 16.98
N ARG A 59 1.99 -2.06 17.04
CA ARG A 59 0.57 -2.44 17.15
C ARG A 59 0.09 -3.23 15.94
N LEU A 60 0.48 -2.81 14.73
CA LEU A 60 0.12 -3.53 13.50
C LEU A 60 0.73 -4.93 13.48
N ALA A 61 1.99 -5.06 13.92
CA ALA A 61 2.66 -6.34 13.98
C ALA A 61 2.00 -7.31 14.97
N GLU A 62 1.56 -6.84 16.15
CA GLU A 62 0.78 -7.67 17.08
C GLU A 62 -0.55 -8.10 16.47
N TRP A 63 -1.30 -7.16 15.89
CA TRP A 63 -2.60 -7.48 15.29
C TRP A 63 -2.47 -8.53 14.18
N ILE A 64 -1.43 -8.44 13.32
CA ILE A 64 -1.16 -9.46 12.31
C ILE A 64 -0.87 -10.82 12.95
N ARG A 65 -0.07 -10.89 14.03
CA ARG A 65 0.20 -12.16 14.72
C ARG A 65 -1.06 -12.79 15.30
N GLU A 66 -2.00 -11.99 15.76
CA GLU A 66 -3.26 -12.45 16.35
C GLU A 66 -4.27 -12.95 15.30
N HIS A 67 -4.12 -12.55 14.03
CA HIS A 67 -5.11 -12.76 12.96
C HIS A 67 -4.56 -13.48 11.71
N ALA A 68 -3.32 -13.97 11.74
CA ALA A 68 -2.68 -14.77 10.68
C ALA A 68 -2.94 -16.27 10.87
#